data_AF-A0A942HZ97-F1
#
_entry.id   AF-A0A942HZ97-F1
#
_cell.length_a   1.000
_cell.length_b   1.000
_cell.length_c   1.000
_cell.angle_alpha   90.00
_cell.angle_beta   90.00
_cell.angle_gamma   90.00
#
_symmetry.space_group_name_H-M   'P 1'
#
loop_
_entity.id
_entity.type
_entity.pdbx_description
1 polymer ?
#
loop_
_entity_poly.entity_id
_entity_poly.type
_entity_poly.pdbx_seq_one_letter_code
_entity_poly.pdbx_strand_id
1 'polypeptide(L)'
;MKKIVLAFAMLAASSAMAAKYSADMSWDQLNKAYDLDIQMPTVFMGSSVSYDMICVDGNNLRTIKPVDVTEQYEINKEQTGWKVVGQKYRSTPINYTSVESVCVARGDHDVCHNEVITGSYPTTVNVTVNQYVNPSKTSLVKFLFKKSFTLPSCNTVAPAPY
;
A
#
# COMPACT_ATOMS: atom_id res chain seq x y z
N MET A 1 21.20 14.16 -64.59
CA MET A 1 20.79 15.31 -63.78
C MET A 1 20.08 14.81 -62.52
N LYS A 2 20.59 15.18 -61.34
CA LYS A 2 19.92 15.32 -60.03
C LYS A 2 19.30 14.05 -59.40
N LYS A 3 19.40 13.77 -58.09
CA LYS A 3 20.08 14.35 -56.94
C LYS A 3 19.86 13.34 -55.78
N ILE A 4 20.93 13.04 -55.04
CA ILE A 4 21.02 13.08 -53.57
C ILE A 4 20.22 12.03 -52.76
N VAL A 5 21.01 11.12 -52.18
CA VAL A 5 20.80 10.35 -50.94
C VAL A 5 20.26 11.25 -49.81
N LEU A 6 19.19 10.83 -49.14
CA LEU A 6 18.84 11.36 -47.82
C LEU A 6 18.52 10.21 -46.85
N ALA A 7 19.57 9.61 -46.31
CA ALA A 7 19.52 9.00 -44.99
C ALA A 7 19.49 10.15 -43.99
N PHE A 8 18.35 10.36 -43.32
CA PHE A 8 18.28 11.25 -42.16
C PHE A 8 18.05 10.41 -40.92
N ALA A 9 19.08 10.41 -40.08
CA ALA A 9 19.13 9.78 -38.79
C ALA A 9 17.95 10.23 -37.91
N MET A 10 17.16 9.29 -37.43
CA MET A 10 16.48 9.42 -36.15
C MET A 10 17.28 8.65 -35.10
N LEU A 11 18.52 9.07 -34.87
CA LEU A 11 19.01 9.08 -33.50
C LEU A 11 18.35 10.28 -32.83
N ALA A 12 17.12 10.08 -32.35
CA ALA A 12 16.69 10.79 -31.17
C ALA A 12 17.60 10.29 -30.04
N ALA A 13 18.78 10.88 -29.92
CA ALA A 13 19.49 10.97 -28.66
C ALA A 13 18.60 11.82 -27.76
N SER A 14 17.52 11.23 -27.26
CA SER A 14 16.91 11.68 -26.03
C SER A 14 18.04 11.62 -25.02
N SER A 15 18.57 12.78 -24.66
CA SER A 15 19.29 12.96 -23.41
C SER A 15 18.28 12.68 -22.29
N ALA A 16 17.95 11.40 -22.11
CA ALA A 16 17.44 10.89 -20.86
C ALA A 16 18.60 11.09 -19.91
N MET A 17 18.62 12.26 -19.26
CA MET A 17 19.11 12.32 -17.89
C MET A 17 18.38 11.18 -17.20
N ALA A 18 19.04 10.04 -17.02
CA ALA A 18 18.46 8.91 -16.33
C ALA A 18 18.08 9.46 -14.95
N ALA A 19 16.79 9.69 -14.74
CA ALA A 19 16.29 10.06 -13.44
C ALA A 19 16.79 8.95 -12.50
N LYS A 20 17.36 9.35 -11.34
CA LYS A 20 17.90 8.42 -10.34
C LYS A 20 16.95 7.24 -10.07
N TYR A 21 15.64 7.51 -10.17
CA TYR A 21 14.56 6.55 -10.05
C TYR A 21 13.64 6.65 -11.26
N SER A 22 13.11 5.50 -11.67
CA SER A 22 12.19 5.39 -12.79
C SER A 22 11.16 4.29 -12.55
N ALA A 23 10.03 4.37 -13.25
CA ALA A 23 8.89 3.46 -13.06
C ALA A 23 9.18 2.02 -13.54
N ASP A 24 10.26 1.77 -14.26
CA ASP A 24 10.75 0.46 -14.71
C ASP A 24 11.64 -0.25 -13.66
N MET A 25 12.20 0.46 -12.68
CA MET A 25 12.94 -0.16 -11.56
C MET A 25 12.07 -1.16 -10.79
N SER A 26 12.67 -2.24 -10.27
CA SER A 26 11.93 -3.22 -9.48
C SER A 26 11.49 -2.65 -8.13
N TRP A 27 10.42 -3.21 -7.54
CA TRP A 27 9.99 -2.82 -6.20
C TRP A 27 11.08 -3.06 -5.14
N ASP A 28 11.87 -4.13 -5.28
CA ASP A 28 13.02 -4.40 -4.40
C ASP A 28 14.09 -3.31 -4.47
N GLN A 29 14.33 -2.71 -5.64
CA GLN A 29 15.27 -1.60 -5.80
C GLN A 29 14.71 -0.32 -5.15
N LEU A 30 13.44 -0.03 -5.38
CA LEU A 30 12.79 1.17 -4.83
C LEU A 30 12.65 1.09 -3.30
N ASN A 31 12.26 -0.06 -2.74
CA ASN A 31 12.10 -0.26 -1.30
C ASN A 31 13.42 -0.21 -0.51
N LYS A 32 14.57 -0.38 -1.18
CA LYS A 32 15.90 -0.23 -0.58
C LYS A 32 16.39 1.22 -0.58
N ALA A 33 15.72 2.13 -1.30
CA ALA A 33 16.11 3.54 -1.35
C ALA A 33 15.62 4.29 -0.12
N TYR A 34 16.54 4.93 0.60
CA TYR A 34 16.23 5.67 1.84
C TYR A 34 15.69 7.08 1.59
N ASP A 35 15.84 7.62 0.39
CA ASP A 35 15.35 8.96 0.00
C ASP A 35 14.01 8.92 -0.74
N LEU A 36 13.31 7.78 -0.70
CA LEU A 36 11.98 7.62 -1.29
C LEU A 36 10.87 7.54 -0.22
N ASP A 37 9.74 8.16 -0.55
CA ASP A 37 8.45 7.98 0.11
C ASP A 37 7.55 7.17 -0.82
N ILE A 38 7.27 5.91 -0.45
CA ILE A 38 6.43 4.99 -1.20
C ILE A 38 5.07 4.90 -0.50
N GLN A 39 4.06 5.55 -1.08
CA GLN A 39 2.74 5.67 -0.49
C GLN A 39 1.89 4.46 -0.85
N MET A 40 2.11 3.38 -0.11
CA MET A 40 1.39 2.14 -0.27
C MET A 40 -0.03 2.27 0.32
N PRO A 41 -1.09 1.90 -0.41
CA PRO A 41 -2.44 1.86 0.14
C PRO A 41 -2.53 0.86 1.30
N THR A 42 -3.63 0.91 2.04
CA THR A 42 -3.88 -0.01 3.15
C THR A 42 -5.20 -0.78 2.98
N VAL A 43 -5.25 -1.97 3.58
CA VAL A 43 -6.43 -2.83 3.72
C VAL A 43 -6.78 -2.93 5.20
N PHE A 44 -8.07 -2.93 5.52
CA PHE A 44 -8.52 -3.17 6.88
C PHE A 44 -8.74 -4.67 7.14
N MET A 45 -8.00 -5.22 8.10
CA MET A 45 -8.03 -6.63 8.49
C MET A 45 -8.20 -6.76 10.02
N GLY A 46 -9.08 -5.93 10.59
CA GLY A 46 -9.14 -5.64 12.04
C GLY A 46 -8.09 -4.65 12.51
N SER A 47 -7.18 -4.25 11.62
CA SER A 47 -6.23 -3.14 11.73
C SER A 47 -5.87 -2.70 10.31
N SER A 48 -5.38 -1.45 10.15
CA SER A 48 -4.86 -0.99 8.87
C SER A 48 -3.54 -1.71 8.55
N VAL A 49 -3.46 -2.40 7.42
CA VAL A 49 -2.27 -3.12 6.96
C VAL A 49 -1.91 -2.66 5.56
N SER A 50 -0.64 -2.33 5.34
CA SER A 50 -0.14 -1.86 4.05
C SER A 50 -0.12 -2.97 2.99
N TYR A 51 -0.35 -2.61 1.71
CA TYR A 51 -0.42 -3.57 0.60
C TYR A 51 0.88 -4.37 0.38
N ASP A 52 2.04 -3.83 0.73
CA ASP A 52 3.34 -4.52 0.67
C ASP A 52 3.53 -5.57 1.76
N MET A 53 2.63 -5.62 2.76
CA MET A 53 2.65 -6.58 3.85
C MET A 53 1.60 -7.70 3.71
N ILE A 54 0.92 -7.78 2.57
CA ILE A 54 -0.14 -8.75 2.31
C ILE A 54 0.06 -9.50 0.99
N CYS A 55 -0.60 -10.64 0.88
CA CYS A 55 -0.58 -11.52 -0.28
C CYS A 55 -1.99 -12.09 -0.55
N VAL A 56 -2.20 -12.61 -1.76
CA VAL A 56 -3.44 -13.28 -2.15
C VAL A 56 -3.41 -14.73 -1.69
N ASP A 57 -4.41 -15.11 -0.91
CA ASP A 57 -4.66 -16.46 -0.39
C ASP A 57 -6.05 -16.95 -0.84
N GLY A 58 -6.13 -17.48 -2.06
CA GLY A 58 -7.40 -17.83 -2.69
C GLY A 58 -8.31 -16.61 -2.86
N ASN A 59 -9.47 -16.62 -2.20
CA ASN A 59 -10.46 -15.53 -2.23
C ASN A 59 -10.25 -14.48 -1.12
N ASN A 60 -9.16 -14.59 -0.36
CA ASN A 60 -8.82 -13.68 0.72
C ASN A 60 -7.50 -12.96 0.46
N LEU A 61 -7.34 -11.83 1.11
CA LEU A 61 -6.05 -11.21 1.38
C LEU A 61 -5.56 -11.69 2.74
N ARG A 62 -4.27 -11.97 2.86
CA ARG A 62 -3.64 -12.40 4.12
C ARG A 62 -2.36 -11.64 4.35
N THR A 63 -2.02 -11.37 5.61
CA THR A 63 -0.68 -10.86 5.95
C THR A 63 0.40 -11.85 5.51
N ILE A 64 1.53 -11.33 5.04
CA ILE A 64 2.69 -12.14 4.62
C ILE A 64 3.35 -12.83 5.82
N LYS A 65 3.31 -12.18 6.98
CA LYS A 65 3.82 -12.69 8.25
C LYS A 65 2.75 -12.63 9.35
N PRO A 66 2.89 -13.43 10.42
CA PRO A 66 2.09 -13.25 11.62
C PRO A 66 2.28 -11.84 12.17
N VAL A 67 1.19 -11.24 12.65
CA VAL A 67 1.22 -9.95 13.34
C VAL A 67 0.83 -10.13 14.80
N ASP A 68 1.34 -9.26 15.65
CA ASP A 68 1.06 -9.29 17.08
C ASP A 68 -0.44 -9.11 17.35
N VAL A 69 -0.92 -9.94 18.27
CA VAL A 69 -2.22 -9.80 18.91
C VAL A 69 -1.94 -9.16 20.26
N THR A 70 -2.45 -7.95 20.46
CA THR A 70 -2.28 -7.22 21.71
C THR A 70 -3.57 -7.24 22.52
N GLU A 71 -3.41 -7.37 23.84
CA GLU A 71 -4.48 -7.14 24.80
C GLU A 71 -4.16 -5.89 25.60
N GLN A 72 -5.19 -5.07 25.79
CA GLN A 72 -5.13 -3.95 26.72
C GLN A 72 -5.24 -4.48 28.15
N TYR A 73 -4.41 -3.97 29.06
CA TYR A 73 -4.53 -4.24 30.49
C TYR A 73 -4.46 -2.93 31.27
N GLU A 74 -5.18 -2.88 32.39
CA GLU A 74 -5.15 -1.71 33.26
C GLU A 74 -3.89 -1.76 34.14
N ILE A 75 -3.09 -0.69 34.09
CA ILE A 75 -1.94 -0.50 34.99
C ILE A 75 -2.44 0.17 36.27
N ASN A 76 -3.32 1.16 36.12
CA ASN A 76 -4.06 1.85 37.17
C ASN A 76 -5.26 2.57 36.54
N LYS A 77 -6.09 3.24 37.35
CA LYS A 77 -7.33 3.92 36.93
C LYS A 77 -7.19 4.92 35.78
N GLU A 78 -5.98 5.39 35.48
CA GLU A 78 -5.70 6.41 34.46
C GLU A 78 -4.79 5.89 33.34
N GLN A 79 -4.23 4.69 33.48
CA GLN A 79 -3.22 4.16 32.56
C GLN A 79 -3.57 2.75 32.11
N THR A 80 -3.52 2.57 30.80
CA THR A 80 -3.63 1.26 30.18
C THR A 80 -2.33 0.91 29.46
N GLY A 81 -1.87 -0.31 29.68
CA GLY A 81 -0.78 -0.92 28.95
C GLY A 81 -1.30 -1.83 27.85
N TRP A 82 -0.41 -2.20 26.94
CA TRP A 82 -0.67 -3.21 25.91
C TRP A 82 0.35 -4.32 26.07
N LYS A 83 -0.11 -5.57 26.13
CA LYS A 83 0.76 -6.76 26.14
C LYS A 83 0.53 -7.55 24.86
N VAL A 84 1.59 -8.06 24.25
CA VAL A 84 1.48 -9.03 23.14
C VAL A 84 1.14 -10.38 23.74
N VAL A 85 0.01 -10.96 23.33
CA VAL A 85 -0.50 -12.26 23.83
C VAL A 85 -0.37 -13.40 22.83
N GLY A 86 0.05 -13.07 21.60
CA GLY A 86 0.29 -14.06 20.57
C GLY A 86 0.55 -13.41 19.22
N GLN A 87 0.78 -14.24 18.21
CA GLN A 87 0.92 -13.79 16.84
C GLN A 87 0.01 -14.62 15.95
N LYS A 88 -0.65 -13.98 14.99
CA LYS A 88 -1.48 -14.67 14.01
C LYS A 88 -1.42 -14.01 12.65
N TYR A 89 -1.63 -14.79 11.61
CA TYR A 89 -1.96 -14.24 10.29
C TYR A 89 -3.32 -13.54 10.37
N ARG A 90 -3.40 -12.32 9.83
CA ARG A 90 -4.69 -11.66 9.62
C ARG A 90 -5.15 -11.94 8.20
N SER A 91 -6.46 -12.15 8.05
CA SER A 91 -7.09 -12.44 6.77
C SER A 91 -8.36 -11.62 6.62
N THR A 92 -8.67 -11.20 5.39
CA THR A 92 -9.93 -10.54 5.03
C THR A 92 -10.36 -10.98 3.63
N PRO A 93 -11.67 -11.13 3.35
CA PRO A 93 -12.16 -11.40 2.00
C PRO A 93 -11.74 -10.32 1.00
N ILE A 94 -11.37 -10.73 -0.22
CA ILE A 94 -11.15 -9.78 -1.32
C ILE A 94 -12.44 -9.03 -1.61
N ASN A 95 -13.55 -9.76 -1.76
CA ASN A 95 -14.89 -9.21 -1.88
C ASN A 95 -15.56 -9.30 -0.51
N TYR A 96 -15.96 -8.16 0.05
CA TYR A 96 -16.54 -8.09 1.39
C TYR A 96 -17.95 -7.54 1.36
N THR A 97 -18.73 -7.94 2.37
CA THR A 97 -20.01 -7.35 2.71
C THR A 97 -19.94 -6.98 4.18
N SER A 98 -20.14 -5.70 4.47
CA SER A 98 -20.17 -5.15 5.82
C SER A 98 -21.55 -4.57 6.09
N VAL A 99 -21.94 -4.55 7.35
CA VAL A 99 -23.13 -3.83 7.80
C VAL A 99 -22.63 -2.61 8.57
N GLU A 100 -22.90 -1.43 8.05
CA GLU A 100 -22.54 -0.16 8.69
C GLU A 100 -23.79 0.52 9.25
N SER A 101 -23.67 1.08 10.44
CA SER A 101 -24.73 1.89 11.04
C SER A 101 -24.58 3.32 10.51
N VAL A 102 -25.44 3.70 9.56
CA VAL A 102 -25.49 5.04 9.01
C VAL A 102 -26.51 5.85 9.80
N CYS A 103 -26.07 6.96 10.40
CA CYS A 103 -26.91 7.85 11.17
C CYS A 103 -27.19 9.12 10.38
N VAL A 104 -28.47 9.48 10.26
CA VAL A 104 -28.93 10.70 9.58
C VAL A 104 -29.56 11.62 10.61
N ALA A 105 -29.10 12.87 10.63
CA ALA A 105 -29.67 13.90 11.50
C ALA A 105 -31.13 14.20 11.11
N ARG A 106 -32.04 14.13 12.08
CA ARG A 106 -33.44 14.54 11.96
C ARG A 106 -33.80 15.53 13.07
N GLY A 107 -33.56 16.82 12.82
CA GLY A 107 -33.78 17.86 13.83
C GLY A 107 -32.76 17.72 14.96
N ASP A 108 -33.25 17.55 16.20
CA ASP A 108 -32.41 17.48 17.41
C ASP A 108 -31.91 16.07 17.76
N HIS A 109 -32.16 15.07 16.92
CA HIS A 109 -31.73 13.69 17.15
C HIS A 109 -31.26 13.00 15.86
N ASP A 110 -30.37 12.03 16.02
CA ASP A 110 -29.92 11.16 14.94
C ASP A 110 -30.78 9.91 14.87
N VAL A 111 -31.19 9.54 13.66
CA VAL A 111 -31.82 8.24 13.39
C VAL A 111 -30.82 7.38 12.65
N CYS A 112 -30.43 6.26 13.26
CA CYS A 112 -29.49 5.31 12.68
C CYS A 112 -30.23 4.11 12.09
N HIS A 113 -29.80 3.68 10.90
CA HIS A 113 -30.22 2.43 10.30
C HIS A 113 -29.00 1.68 9.76
N ASN A 114 -29.14 0.36 9.69
CA ASN A 114 -28.09 -0.50 9.16
C ASN A 114 -28.16 -0.51 7.64
N GLU A 115 -27.04 -0.22 6.99
CA GLU A 115 -26.86 -0.35 5.55
C GLU A 115 -25.88 -1.48 5.24
N VAL A 116 -26.20 -2.27 4.22
CA VAL A 116 -25.29 -3.30 3.72
C VAL A 116 -24.38 -2.67 2.68
N ILE A 117 -23.09 -2.64 2.97
CA ILE A 117 -22.06 -2.13 2.07
C ILE A 117 -21.27 -3.30 1.51
N THR A 118 -21.24 -3.40 0.19
CA THR A 118 -20.40 -4.36 -0.53
C THR A 118 -19.22 -3.65 -1.16
N GLY A 119 -18.04 -4.26 -1.09
CA GLY A 119 -16.84 -3.72 -1.73
C GLY A 119 -15.86 -4.80 -2.13
N SER A 120 -14.79 -4.39 -2.81
CA SER A 120 -13.67 -5.27 -3.15
C SER A 120 -12.35 -4.56 -2.96
N TYR A 121 -11.38 -5.26 -2.40
CA TYR A 121 -9.99 -4.85 -2.42
C TYR A 121 -9.34 -5.23 -3.75
N PRO A 122 -8.80 -4.29 -4.55
CA PRO A 122 -8.14 -4.63 -5.80
C PRO A 122 -6.84 -5.42 -5.54
N THR A 123 -6.52 -6.40 -6.38
CA THR A 123 -5.24 -7.14 -6.29
C THR A 123 -4.07 -6.39 -6.93
N THR A 124 -4.37 -5.34 -7.71
CA THR A 124 -3.40 -4.46 -8.34
C THR A 124 -3.74 -3.01 -8.01
N VAL A 125 -2.79 -2.26 -7.47
CA VAL A 125 -2.95 -0.86 -7.07
C VAL A 125 -1.91 0.03 -7.73
N ASN A 126 -2.27 1.31 -7.93
CA ASN A 126 -1.32 2.32 -8.36
C ASN A 126 -0.70 3.00 -7.15
N VAL A 127 0.59 2.78 -6.96
CA VAL A 127 1.37 3.30 -5.83
C VAL A 127 2.09 4.56 -6.27
N THR A 128 1.98 5.61 -5.47
CA THR A 128 2.69 6.87 -5.70
C THR A 128 4.09 6.77 -5.10
N VAL A 129 5.10 7.12 -5.89
CA VAL A 129 6.49 7.17 -5.45
C VAL A 129 6.96 8.62 -5.51
N ASN A 130 7.39 9.12 -4.35
CA ASN A 130 7.95 10.45 -4.20
C ASN A 130 9.41 10.37 -3.73
N GLN A 131 10.17 11.43 -3.95
CA GLN A 131 11.50 11.60 -3.38
C GLN A 131 11.46 12.64 -2.27
N TYR A 132 12.11 12.37 -1.13
CA TYR A 132 12.33 13.41 -0.13
C TYR A 132 13.24 14.50 -0.68
N VAL A 133 12.79 15.76 -0.62
CA VAL A 133 13.57 16.93 -1.07
C VAL A 133 14.78 17.14 -0.16
N ASN A 134 14.66 16.76 1.11
CA ASN A 134 15.74 16.68 2.07
C ASN A 134 15.54 15.40 2.91
N PRO A 135 16.45 14.41 2.87
CA PRO A 135 16.32 13.18 3.64
C PRO A 135 16.16 13.41 5.16
N SER A 136 16.67 14.52 5.69
CA SER A 136 16.52 14.90 7.10
C SER A 136 15.19 15.61 7.42
N LYS A 137 14.39 15.99 6.40
CA LYS A 137 13.07 16.61 6.56
C LYS A 137 12.04 15.82 5.74
N THR A 138 11.51 14.77 6.35
CA THR A 138 10.55 13.82 5.75
C THR A 138 9.22 14.42 5.33
N SER A 139 8.92 15.68 5.66
CA SER A 139 7.66 16.34 5.30
C SER A 139 7.66 16.98 3.91
N LEU A 140 8.82 17.15 3.26
CA LEU A 140 8.92 17.74 1.92
C LEU A 140 9.24 16.66 0.90
N VAL A 141 8.28 16.36 0.04
CA VAL A 141 8.38 15.34 -1.00
C VAL A 141 8.17 15.93 -2.40
N LYS A 142 8.87 15.36 -3.38
CA LYS A 142 8.70 15.65 -4.81
C LYS A 142 8.14 14.41 -5.49
N PHE A 143 7.00 14.55 -6.14
CA PHE A 143 6.43 13.48 -6.96
C PHE A 143 7.41 13.04 -8.04
N LEU A 144 7.59 11.72 -8.18
CA LEU A 144 8.38 11.14 -9.26
C LEU A 144 7.46 10.49 -10.29
N PHE A 145 6.73 9.45 -9.89
CA PHE A 145 5.87 8.68 -10.78
C PHE A 145 4.83 7.86 -9.97
N LYS A 146 3.87 7.30 -10.69
CA LYS A 146 3.02 6.21 -10.20
C LYS A 146 3.47 4.89 -10.80
N LYS A 147 3.47 3.82 -10.01
CA LYS A 147 3.84 2.47 -10.45
C LYS A 147 2.80 1.47 -9.95
N SER A 148 2.47 0.51 -10.81
CA SER A 148 1.56 -0.57 -10.46
C SER A 148 2.24 -1.56 -9.50
N PHE A 149 1.53 -1.94 -8.44
CA PHE A 149 1.91 -3.00 -7.51
C PHE A 149 0.82 -4.06 -7.51
N THR A 150 1.20 -5.29 -7.82
CA THR A 150 0.29 -6.44 -7.80
C THR A 150 0.65 -7.32 -6.61
N LEU A 151 -0.35 -7.66 -5.80
CA LEU A 151 -0.18 -8.54 -4.65
C LEU A 151 0.36 -9.90 -5.09
N PRO A 152 1.42 -10.41 -4.44
CA PRO A 152 1.93 -11.74 -4.72
C PRO A 152 0.97 -12.81 -4.18
N SER A 153 1.09 -14.04 -4.67
CA SER A 153 0.42 -15.19 -4.04
C SER A 153 1.13 -15.57 -2.75
N CYS A 154 0.40 -15.90 -1.69
CA CYS A 154 1.00 -16.30 -0.42
C CYS A 154 1.88 -17.57 -0.51
N ASN A 155 1.70 -18.39 -1.55
CA ASN A 155 2.53 -19.57 -1.81
C ASN A 155 3.91 -19.22 -2.38
N THR A 156 4.06 -18.01 -2.95
CA THR A 156 5.30 -17.54 -3.58
C THR A 156 6.13 -16.65 -2.67
N VAL A 157 5.56 -16.24 -1.53
CA VAL A 157 6.28 -15.43 -0.54
C VAL A 157 6.92 -16.37 0.47
N ALA A 158 8.25 -16.39 0.51
CA ALA A 158 8.96 -17.17 1.52
C ALA A 158 8.52 -16.71 2.93
N PRO A 159 8.24 -17.61 3.88
CA PRO A 159 8.08 -17.22 5.27
C PRO A 159 9.39 -16.55 5.70
N ALA A 160 9.33 -15.28 6.09
CA ALA A 160 10.52 -14.56 6.54
C ALA A 160 11.15 -15.33 7.71
N PRO A 161 12.46 -15.62 7.68
CA PRO A 161 13.13 -16.19 8.84
C PRO A 161 13.04 -15.19 9.99
N TYR A 162 12.66 -15.70 11.15
CA TYR A 162 12.56 -14.98 12.42
C TYR A 162 13.84 -14.22 12.77
#